data_AF-A0A9E0L183-F1
#
_entry.id   AF-A0A9E0L183-F1
#
_cell.length_a   1.000
_cell.length_b   1.000
_cell.length_c   1.000
_cell.angle_alpha   90.00
_cell.angle_beta   90.00
_cell.angle_gamma   90.00
#
_symmetry.space_group_name_H-M   'P 1'
#
loop_
_entity.id
_entity.type
_entity.pdbx_description
1 polymer ?
#
loop_
_entity_poly.entity_id
_entity_poly.type
_entity_poly.pdbx_seq_one_letter_code
_entity_poly.pdbx_strand_id
1 'polypeptide(L)'
;MGSPADEVTPAHRQAIVTVLVGETYVETWRVMCQINWQAYADRHGFDLVVIAHLPDMSERGRGRSPAWQKLLVLDQPWSAAYERVVWVDADIVISNHAPNILAVVPDPARIGASLSGAQFSEAEKH
;
A
#
# COMPACT_ATOMS: atom_id res chain seq x y z
N MET A 1 -17.91 -18.87 -7.84
CA MET A 1 -16.58 -19.42 -7.50
C MET A 1 -15.81 -18.26 -6.90
N GLY A 2 -15.53 -18.30 -5.59
CA GLY A 2 -14.81 -17.24 -4.89
C GLY A 2 -13.40 -17.10 -5.47
N SER A 3 -13.01 -15.86 -5.80
CA SER A 3 -11.66 -15.53 -6.24
C SER A 3 -10.73 -15.69 -5.03
N PRO A 4 -9.45 -16.12 -5.19
CA PRO A 4 -8.53 -16.38 -4.08
C PRO A 4 -8.08 -15.14 -3.27
N ALA A 5 -8.86 -14.05 -3.30
CA ALA A 5 -8.62 -12.81 -2.55
C ALA A 5 -9.35 -12.77 -1.18
N ASP A 6 -10.02 -13.85 -0.78
CA ASP A 6 -11.06 -13.79 0.26
C ASP A 6 -10.61 -14.08 1.71
N GLU A 7 -9.32 -14.28 2.02
CA GLU A 7 -8.91 -14.39 3.42
C GLU A 7 -7.44 -13.99 3.61
N VAL A 8 -7.21 -12.69 3.86
CA VAL A 8 -5.93 -12.23 4.43
C VAL A 8 -6.03 -12.43 5.94
N THR A 9 -5.22 -13.31 6.51
CA THR A 9 -5.04 -13.40 7.97
C THR A 9 -3.94 -12.42 8.35
N PRO A 10 -4.24 -11.30 9.04
CA PRO A 10 -3.24 -10.29 9.33
C PRO A 10 -2.20 -10.80 10.33
N ALA A 11 -0.91 -10.63 10.03
CA ALA A 11 0.14 -10.78 11.03
C ALA A 11 0.31 -9.49 11.86
N HIS A 12 -0.03 -8.35 11.24
CA HIS A 12 0.00 -7.04 11.87
C HIS A 12 -1.37 -6.33 11.79
N ARG A 13 -1.57 -5.31 12.64
CA ARG A 13 -2.80 -4.53 12.66
C ARG A 13 -2.88 -3.52 11.51
N GLN A 14 -1.76 -3.27 10.84
CA GLN A 14 -1.64 -2.30 9.76
C GLN A 14 -1.09 -2.96 8.50
N ALA A 15 -1.53 -2.48 7.34
CA ALA A 15 -1.02 -2.91 6.03
C ALA A 15 -0.53 -1.72 5.20
N ILE A 16 0.56 -1.94 4.48
CA ILE A 16 0.92 -1.13 3.30
C ILE A 16 0.29 -1.79 2.09
N VAL A 17 -0.41 -1.01 1.27
CA VAL A 17 -1.20 -1.50 0.15
C VAL A 17 -0.83 -0.78 -1.13
N THR A 18 -0.73 -1.54 -2.21
CA THR A 18 -0.55 -1.00 -3.57
C THR A 18 -1.29 -1.84 -4.61
N VAL A 19 -1.45 -1.29 -5.82
CA VAL A 19 -2.00 -1.98 -7.00
C VAL A 19 -0.92 -2.07 -8.07
N LEU A 20 -0.68 -3.28 -8.57
CA LEU A 20 0.27 -3.58 -9.65
C LEU A 20 -0.46 -4.34 -10.76
N VAL A 21 -1.05 -3.60 -11.71
CA VAL A 21 -1.81 -4.20 -12.82
C VAL A 21 -0.92 -4.31 -14.05
N GLY A 22 -0.54 -5.54 -14.41
CA GLY A 22 0.28 -5.85 -15.57
C GLY A 22 1.68 -6.36 -15.21
N GLU A 23 2.17 -7.34 -15.97
CA GLU A 23 3.40 -8.08 -15.67
C GLU A 23 4.63 -7.16 -15.57
N THR A 24 4.79 -6.22 -16.50
CA THR A 24 5.91 -5.27 -16.49
C THR A 24 5.97 -4.42 -15.21
N TYR A 25 4.81 -4.00 -14.68
CA TYR A 25 4.76 -3.24 -13.43
C TYR A 25 5.08 -4.11 -12.22
N VAL A 26 4.59 -5.35 -12.20
CA VAL A 26 4.91 -6.33 -11.16
C VAL A 26 6.42 -6.61 -11.14
N GLU A 27 7.04 -6.88 -12.28
CA GLU A 27 8.47 -7.15 -12.38
C GLU A 27 9.32 -5.93 -11.97
N THR A 28 8.95 -4.75 -12.46
CA THR A 28 9.65 -3.51 -12.09
C THR A 28 9.59 -3.26 -10.59
N TRP A 29 8.42 -3.41 -9.97
CA TRP A 29 8.26 -3.26 -8.52
C TRP A 29 9.06 -4.31 -7.74
N ARG A 30 9.07 -5.57 -8.19
CA ARG A 30 9.88 -6.63 -7.56
C ARG A 30 11.36 -6.29 -7.54
N VAL A 31 11.89 -5.77 -8.64
CA VAL A 31 13.31 -5.40 -8.77
C VAL A 31 13.65 -4.14 -7.98
N MET A 32 12.81 -3.12 -8.04
CA MET A 32 13.15 -1.77 -7.54
C MET A 32 12.63 -1.48 -6.14
N CYS A 33 11.45 -1.99 -5.77
CA CYS A 33 10.69 -1.53 -4.60
C CYS A 33 10.52 -2.61 -3.53
N GLN A 34 10.33 -3.88 -3.91
CA GLN A 34 9.92 -4.94 -2.98
C GLN A 34 10.84 -5.08 -1.76
N ILE A 35 12.15 -5.09 -1.98
CA ILE A 35 13.12 -5.30 -0.89
C ILE A 35 13.04 -4.16 0.13
N ASN A 36 12.91 -2.92 -0.32
CA ASN A 36 12.85 -1.78 0.59
C ASN A 36 11.49 -1.63 1.27
N TRP A 37 10.40 -2.04 0.62
CA TRP A 37 9.08 -2.11 1.25
C TRP A 37 9.04 -3.17 2.33
N GLN A 38 9.61 -4.36 2.07
CA GLN A 38 9.65 -5.44 3.05
C GLN A 38 10.48 -5.02 4.27
N ALA A 39 11.66 -4.45 4.06
CA ALA A 39 12.50 -3.96 5.16
C ALA A 39 11.79 -2.89 6.02
N TYR A 40 11.04 -1.99 5.37
CA TYR A 40 10.24 -0.99 6.07
C TYR A 40 9.09 -1.63 6.86
N ALA A 41 8.37 -2.57 6.26
CA ALA A 41 7.25 -3.28 6.85
C ALA A 41 7.68 -4.10 8.07
N ASP A 42 8.75 -4.88 7.95
CA ASP A 42 9.32 -5.68 9.03
C ASP A 42 9.75 -4.80 10.21
N ARG A 43 10.36 -3.65 9.92
CA ARG A 43 10.85 -2.73 10.96
C ARG A 43 9.71 -2.05 11.73
N HIS A 44 8.62 -1.70 11.05
CA HIS A 44 7.55 -0.89 11.63
C HIS A 44 6.25 -1.67 11.91
N GLY A 45 6.24 -2.97 11.64
CA GLY A 45 5.11 -3.86 11.93
C GLY A 45 3.94 -3.68 10.96
N PHE A 46 4.19 -3.75 9.66
CA PHE A 46 3.16 -3.75 8.62
C PHE A 46 3.09 -5.07 7.88
N ASP A 47 1.89 -5.46 7.47
CA ASP A 47 1.73 -6.43 6.39
C ASP A 47 1.91 -5.73 5.03
N LEU A 48 2.38 -6.45 4.01
CA LEU A 48 2.40 -5.98 2.63
C LEU A 48 1.27 -6.64 1.83
N VAL A 49 0.32 -5.84 1.35
CA VAL A 49 -0.78 -6.30 0.48
C VAL A 49 -0.59 -5.74 -0.92
N VAL A 50 -0.26 -6.62 -1.87
CA VAL A 50 -0.04 -6.27 -3.26
C VAL A 50 -1.20 -6.78 -4.11
N ILE A 51 -2.01 -5.85 -4.64
CA ILE A 51 -3.18 -6.18 -5.46
C ILE A 51 -2.74 -6.28 -6.92
N ALA A 52 -2.61 -7.50 -7.44
CA ALA A 52 -2.14 -7.76 -8.81
C ALA A 52 -3.26 -7.73 -9.88
N HIS A 53 -4.45 -7.25 -9.53
CA HIS A 53 -5.61 -7.14 -10.40
C HIS A 53 -6.35 -5.81 -10.15
N LEU A 54 -7.26 -5.43 -11.05
CA LEU A 54 -8.11 -4.27 -10.85
C LEU A 54 -9.17 -4.58 -9.76
N PRO A 55 -9.30 -3.77 -8.70
CA PRO A 55 -10.38 -3.91 -7.71
C PRO A 55 -11.79 -3.93 -8.32
N ASP A 56 -12.03 -3.17 -9.39
CA ASP A 56 -13.26 -3.19 -10.19
C ASP A 56 -12.98 -3.72 -11.60
N MET A 57 -13.40 -4.96 -11.83
CA MET A 57 -13.28 -5.69 -13.10
C MET A 57 -14.51 -5.55 -14.00
N SER A 58 -15.51 -4.74 -13.63
CA SER A 58 -16.67 -4.44 -14.48
C SER A 58 -16.26 -3.68 -15.75
N GLU A 59 -17.16 -3.58 -16.73
CA GLU A 59 -16.93 -2.78 -17.93
C GLU A 59 -16.56 -1.32 -17.59
N ARG A 60 -17.26 -0.75 -16.59
CA ARG A 60 -16.98 0.60 -16.09
C ARG A 60 -15.59 0.70 -15.47
N GLY A 61 -15.20 -0.28 -14.66
CA GLY A 61 -13.89 -0.34 -14.01
C GLY A 61 -12.76 -0.45 -15.01
N ARG A 62 -12.90 -1.35 -16.00
CA ARG A 62 -11.95 -1.54 -17.10
C ARG A 62 -11.85 -0.34 -18.03
N GLY A 63 -12.92 0.45 -18.16
CA GLY A 63 -12.95 1.70 -18.91
C GLY A 63 -12.29 2.89 -18.22
N ARG A 64 -11.77 2.73 -17.00
CA ARG A 64 -11.12 3.79 -16.21
C ARG A 64 -9.64 3.52 -16.05
N SER A 65 -8.86 4.61 -15.85
CA SER A 65 -7.46 4.48 -15.49
C SER A 65 -7.31 3.70 -14.16
N PRO A 66 -6.37 2.74 -14.07
CA PRO A 66 -6.09 1.99 -12.84
C PRO A 66 -5.82 2.89 -11.62
N ALA A 67 -5.28 4.09 -11.84
CA ALA A 67 -5.02 5.07 -10.78
C ALA A 67 -6.27 5.49 -10.00
N TRP A 68 -7.46 5.40 -10.59
CA TRP A 68 -8.73 5.69 -9.90
C TRP A 68 -9.22 4.53 -9.03
N GLN A 69 -8.74 3.31 -9.28
CA GLN A 69 -9.22 2.14 -8.56
C GLN A 69 -8.63 2.00 -7.15
N LYS A 70 -7.59 2.79 -6.81
CA LYS A 70 -7.08 2.86 -5.43
C LYS A 70 -8.12 3.35 -4.43
N LEU A 71 -9.11 4.11 -4.88
CA LEU A 71 -10.23 4.56 -4.05
C LEU A 71 -11.14 3.41 -3.61
N LEU A 72 -11.07 2.26 -4.28
CA LEU A 72 -11.89 1.08 -4.01
C LEU A 72 -11.22 0.09 -3.06
N VAL A 73 -9.99 0.39 -2.62
CA VAL A 73 -9.19 -0.51 -1.76
C VAL A 73 -9.90 -0.79 -0.43
N LEU A 74 -10.55 0.22 0.15
CA LEU A 74 -11.28 0.06 1.41
C LEU A 74 -12.60 -0.69 1.24
N ASP A 75 -13.14 -0.79 0.03
CA ASP A 75 -14.34 -1.59 -0.25
C ASP A 75 -14.03 -3.09 -0.45
N GLN A 76 -12.75 -3.49 -0.41
CA GLN A 76 -12.35 -4.89 -0.55
C GLN A 76 -12.58 -5.65 0.77
N PRO A 77 -13.08 -6.90 0.75
CA PRO A 77 -13.40 -7.65 1.97
C PRO A 77 -12.23 -7.80 2.95
N TRP A 78 -11.02 -7.99 2.45
CA TRP A 78 -9.81 -8.15 3.28
C TRP A 78 -9.42 -6.86 4.04
N SER A 79 -9.87 -5.69 3.58
CA SER A 79 -9.47 -4.40 4.18
C SER A 79 -9.98 -4.27 5.61
N ALA A 80 -11.14 -4.85 5.91
CA ALA A 80 -11.78 -4.82 7.22
C ALA A 80 -11.01 -5.62 8.29
N ALA A 81 -10.06 -6.47 7.89
CA ALA A 81 -9.19 -7.18 8.80
C ALA A 81 -8.10 -6.28 9.42
N TYR A 82 -7.85 -5.10 8.84
CA TYR A 82 -6.83 -4.17 9.28
C TYR A 82 -7.43 -2.96 10.01
N GLU A 83 -6.76 -2.52 11.07
CA GLU A 83 -7.09 -1.24 11.74
C GLU A 83 -6.64 -0.06 10.87
N ARG A 84 -5.53 -0.21 10.15
CA ARG A 84 -4.96 0.84 9.30
C ARG A 84 -4.55 0.28 7.95
N VAL A 85 -4.99 0.95 6.89
CA VAL A 85 -4.53 0.73 5.53
C VAL A 85 -3.74 1.96 5.07
N VAL A 86 -2.49 1.77 4.71
CA VAL A 86 -1.61 2.80 4.16
C VAL A 86 -1.45 2.56 2.67
N TRP A 87 -2.04 3.41 1.84
CA TRP A 87 -1.83 3.36 0.40
C TRP A 87 -0.46 3.94 0.02
N VAL A 88 0.29 3.22 -0.81
CA VAL A 88 1.53 3.68 -1.41
C VAL A 88 1.50 3.39 -2.91
N ASP A 89 1.79 4.40 -3.74
CA ASP A 89 1.90 4.21 -5.19
C ASP A 89 3.11 3.31 -5.50
N ALA A 90 2.98 2.44 -6.51
CA ALA A 90 3.96 1.39 -6.80
C ALA A 90 5.36 1.87 -7.24
N ASP A 91 5.46 3.13 -7.67
CA ASP A 91 6.69 3.78 -8.12
C ASP A 91 7.46 4.46 -6.97
N ILE A 92 7.02 4.30 -5.73
CA ILE A 92 7.72 4.80 -4.54
C ILE A 92 8.76 3.79 -4.06
N VAL A 93 10.01 4.26 -3.93
CA VAL A 93 11.08 3.57 -3.19
C VAL A 93 11.13 4.12 -1.78
N ILE A 94 11.06 3.25 -0.77
CA ILE A 94 11.08 3.64 0.63
C ILE A 94 12.52 3.61 1.15
N SER A 95 13.01 4.74 1.65
CA SER A 95 14.34 4.78 2.28
C SER A 95 14.42 3.84 3.49
N ASN A 96 15.55 3.15 3.64
CA ASN A 96 15.82 2.35 4.84
C ASN A 96 15.93 3.22 6.12
N HIS A 97 15.96 4.56 5.99
CA HIS A 97 15.93 5.50 7.12
C HIS A 97 14.57 6.19 7.29
N ALA A 98 13.58 5.86 6.46
CA ALA A 98 12.26 6.49 6.53
C ALA A 98 11.58 6.24 7.90
N PRO A 99 11.02 7.28 8.54
CA PRO A 99 10.31 7.12 9.81
C PRO A 99 8.98 6.35 9.62
N ASN A 100 8.35 5.95 10.72
CA ASN A 100 7.02 5.35 10.67
C ASN A 100 5.99 6.37 10.13
N ILE A 101 5.33 6.03 9.03
CA ILE A 101 4.35 6.87 8.35
C ILE A 101 3.18 7.28 9.25
N LEU A 102 2.81 6.39 10.19
CA LEU A 102 1.69 6.60 11.11
C LEU A 102 2.04 7.57 12.25
N ALA A 103 3.32 7.87 12.47
CA ALA A 103 3.73 8.80 13.53
C ALA A 103 3.20 10.24 13.30
N VAL A 104 2.96 10.62 12.03
CA VAL A 104 2.40 11.94 11.67
C VAL A 104 0.91 11.88 11.33
N VAL A 105 0.32 10.69 11.32
CA VAL A 105 -1.12 10.46 11.11
C VAL A 105 -1.64 9.60 12.27
N PRO A 106 -1.69 10.14 13.50
CA PRO A 106 -1.90 9.31 14.69
C PRO A 106 -3.35 8.81 14.84
N ASP A 107 -4.33 9.54 14.31
CA ASP A 107 -5.76 9.20 14.48
C ASP A 107 -6.18 8.07 13.52
N PRO A 108 -6.51 6.88 14.02
CA PRO A 108 -6.94 5.75 13.20
C PRO A 108 -8.38 5.91 12.67
N ALA A 109 -9.19 6.80 13.26
CA ALA A 109 -10.60 6.97 12.90
C ALA A 109 -10.84 7.92 11.72
N ARG A 110 -9.77 8.43 11.09
CA ARG A 110 -9.84 9.42 10.01
C ARG A 110 -8.93 9.05 8.85
N ILE A 111 -9.30 9.52 7.66
CA ILE A 111 -8.40 9.54 6.52
C ILE A 111 -7.37 10.64 6.77
N GLY A 112 -6.09 10.31 6.64
CA GLY A 112 -5.00 11.27 6.79
C GLY A 112 -3.96 11.11 5.69
N ALA A 113 -3.19 12.17 5.48
CA ALA A 113 -2.11 12.22 4.51
C ALA A 113 -0.88 12.85 5.17
N SER A 114 0.31 12.37 4.78
CA SER A 114 1.58 12.97 5.16
C SER A 114 2.10 13.81 3.99
N LEU A 115 2.64 15.00 4.29
CA LEU A 115 3.41 15.76 3.32
C LEU A 115 4.83 15.19 3.26
N SER A 116 5.40 15.06 2.06
CA SER A 116 6.77 14.53 1.85
C SER A 116 7.80 15.14 2.82
N GLY A 117 7.73 16.46 3.07
CA GLY A 117 8.66 17.14 3.98
C GLY A 117 8.41 16.97 5.48
N ALA A 118 7.26 16.45 5.89
CA ALA A 118 6.97 16.19 7.31
C ALA A 118 7.69 14.94 7.84
N GLN A 119 8.32 14.16 6.96
CA GLN A 119 8.88 12.86 7.26
C GLN A 119 10.27 12.63 6.66
N PHE A 120 10.98 13.70 6.31
CA PHE A 120 12.38 13.57 5.94
C PHE A 120 13.16 12.87 7.04
N SER A 121 13.86 11.81 6.64
CA SER A 121 14.90 11.22 7.46
C SER A 121 16.00 12.25 7.70
N GLU A 122 16.81 12.05 8.74
CA GLU A 122 17.97 12.93 9.00
C GLU A 122 18.89 13.04 7.77
N ALA A 123 18.97 11.99 6.94
CA ALA A 123 19.77 11.98 5.72
C ALA A 123 19.25 12.94 4.61
N GLU A 124 17.98 13.33 4.67
CA GLU A 124 17.33 14.19 3.66
C GLU A 124 17.24 15.67 4.10
N LYS A 125 17.75 16.00 5.30
CA LYS A 125 17.73 17.36 5.87
C LYS A 125 18.94 18.22 5.46
N HIS A 126 19.66 17.82 4.41
CA HIS A 126 20.91 18.46 3.95
C HIS A 126 20.79 19.03 2.54
#